data_AF-A0A7X6UDI0-F1
#
_entry.id   AF-A0A7X6UDI0-F1
#
_cell.length_a   1.000
_cell.length_b   1.000
_cell.length_c   1.000
_cell.angle_alpha   90.00
_cell.angle_beta   90.00
_cell.angle_gamma   90.00
#
_symmetry.space_group_name_H-M   'P 1'
#
loop_
_entity.id
_entity.type
_entity.pdbx_description
1 polymer ?
#
loop_
_entity_poly.entity_id
_entity_poly.type
_entity_poly.pdbx_seq_one_letter_code
_entity_poly.pdbx_strand_id
1 'polypeptide(L)' 'MALKTPVSEAHVRRVLAEVEAGQETAGAVVTEADREIARRQVRGELSGDEAVREAIAAALDRFPEK' A
#
# COMPACT_ATOMS: atom_id res chain seq x y z
N MET A 1 17.81 -16.74 -8.00
CA MET A 1 16.64 -15.94 -7.56
C MET A 1 15.67 -16.88 -6.90
N ALA A 2 15.33 -16.66 -5.62
CA ALA A 2 14.26 -17.42 -4.98
C ALA A 2 12.94 -17.07 -5.67
N LEU A 3 12.24 -18.07 -6.21
CA LEU A 3 10.87 -17.90 -6.69
C LEU A 3 10.01 -17.59 -5.48
N LYS A 4 9.69 -16.31 -5.25
CA LYS A 4 8.70 -15.93 -4.22
C LYS A 4 7.40 -16.65 -4.60
N THR A 5 6.90 -17.49 -3.70
CA THR A 5 5.59 -18.13 -3.88
C THR A 5 4.56 -17.04 -4.15
N PRO A 6 3.80 -17.11 -5.25
CA PRO A 6 2.79 -16.10 -5.54
C PRO A 6 1.77 -16.06 -4.40
N VAL A 7 1.52 -14.86 -3.89
CA VAL A 7 0.52 -14.62 -2.84
C VAL A 7 -0.87 -14.77 -3.46
N SER A 8 -1.78 -15.51 -2.82
CA SER A 8 -3.12 -15.69 -3.36
C SER A 8 -3.93 -14.38 -3.33
N GLU A 9 -4.77 -14.14 -4.34
CA GLU A 9 -5.63 -12.96 -4.39
C GLU A 9 -6.60 -12.87 -3.19
N ALA A 10 -6.97 -14.01 -2.59
CA ALA A 10 -7.76 -14.03 -1.36
C ALA A 10 -6.96 -13.47 -0.16
N HIS A 11 -5.67 -13.82 -0.06
CA HIS A 11 -4.81 -13.27 0.98
C HIS A 11 -4.57 -11.77 0.78
N VAL A 12 -4.26 -11.34 -0.46
CA VAL A 12 -4.07 -9.92 -0.76
C VAL A 12 -5.31 -9.10 -0.37
N ARG A 13 -6.51 -9.54 -0.77
CA ARG A 13 -7.76 -8.84 -0.42
C ARG A 13 -8.00 -8.77 1.09
N ARG A 14 -7.72 -9.85 1.82
CA ARG A 14 -7.86 -9.87 3.28
C ARG A 14 -6.92 -8.87 3.95
N VAL A 15 -5.64 -8.89 3.59
CA VAL A 15 -4.64 -7.99 4.18
C VAL A 15 -4.97 -6.53 3.87
N LEU A 16 -5.39 -6.22 2.63
CA LEU A 16 -5.79 -4.86 2.26
C LEU A 16 -7.00 -4.38 3.08
N ALA A 17 -7.99 -5.23 3.32
CA ALA A 17 -9.14 -4.88 4.16
C ALA A 17 -8.74 -4.62 5.62
N GLU A 18 -7.82 -5.40 6.17
CA GLU A 18 -7.29 -5.19 7.53
C GLU A 18 -6.49 -3.87 7.63
N VAL A 19 -5.67 -3.56 6.61
CA VAL A 19 -4.90 -2.31 6.54
C VAL A 19 -5.84 -1.10 6.43
N GLU A 20 -6.83 -1.16 5.54
CA GLU A 20 -7.81 -0.09 5.32
C GLU A 20 -8.61 0.18 6.60
N ALA A 21 -9.13 -0.85 7.26
CA ALA A 21 -9.81 -0.71 8.54
C ALA A 21 -8.91 -0.07 9.62
N GLY A 22 -7.62 -0.40 9.65
CA GLY A 22 -6.66 0.23 10.55
C GLY A 22 -6.46 1.72 10.28
N GLN A 23 -6.37 2.11 9.00
CA GLN A 23 -6.24 3.51 8.59
C GLN A 23 -7.52 4.31 8.90
N GLU A 24 -8.69 3.75 8.60
CA GLU A 24 -9.98 4.38 8.91
C GLU A 24 -10.16 4.56 10.43
N THR A 25 -9.79 3.56 11.23
CA THR A 25 -9.80 3.65 12.69
C THR A 25 -8.87 4.76 13.20
N ALA A 26 -7.75 5.01 12.51
CA ALA A 26 -6.84 6.11 12.80
C ALA A 26 -7.33 7.48 12.26
N GLY A 27 -8.50 7.53 11.62
CA GLY A 27 -9.06 8.75 11.03
C GLY A 27 -8.39 9.17 9.72
N ALA A 28 -7.61 8.29 9.09
CA ALA A 28 -6.96 8.57 7.82
C ALA A 28 -7.93 8.37 6.64
N VAL A 29 -7.73 9.16 5.59
CA VAL A 29 -8.42 8.97 4.30
C VAL A 29 -7.56 8.06 3.42
N VAL A 30 -8.04 6.86 3.13
CA VAL A 30 -7.36 5.92 2.24
C VAL A 30 -7.70 6.25 0.79
N THR A 31 -6.69 6.59 -0.01
CA THR A 31 -6.88 6.88 -1.44
C THR A 31 -6.57 5.68 -2.32
N GLU A 32 -7.00 5.74 -3.58
CA GLU A 32 -6.68 4.70 -4.58
C GLU A 32 -5.17 4.49 -4.76
N ALA A 33 -4.37 5.57 -4.67
CA ALA A 33 -2.91 5.47 -4.73
C ALA A 33 -2.36 4.66 -3.55
N ASP A 34 -2.86 4.91 -2.34
CA ASP A 34 -2.46 4.17 -1.13
C ASP A 34 -2.87 2.69 -1.24
N ARG A 35 -4.07 2.39 -1.79
CA ARG A 35 -4.54 1.02 -2.03
C ARG A 35 -3.64 0.26 -3.00
N GLU A 36 -3.22 0.88 -4.10
CA GLU A 36 -2.36 0.24 -5.10
C GLU A 36 -0.94 0.01 -4.57
N ILE A 37 -0.37 0.97 -3.83
CA ILE A 37 0.95 0.81 -3.20
C ILE A 37 0.92 -0.35 -2.19
N ALA A 38 -0.10 -0.40 -1.33
CA ALA A 38 -0.27 -1.50 -0.38
C ALA A 38 -0.44 -2.85 -1.09
N ARG A 39 -1.17 -2.89 -2.20
CA ARG A 39 -1.36 -4.12 -3.01
C ARG A 39 -0.04 -4.65 -3.55
N ARG A 40 0.78 -3.78 -4.14
CA ARG A 40 2.10 -4.12 -4.67
C ARG A 40 3.05 -4.57 -3.56
N GLN A 41 3.01 -3.92 -2.40
CA GLN A 41 3.78 -4.33 -1.23
C GLN A 41 3.37 -5.73 -0.73
N VAL A 42 2.08 -6.01 -0.58
CA VAL A 42 1.59 -7.32 -0.10
C VAL A 42 1.94 -8.45 -1.06
N ARG A 43 1.96 -8.18 -2.37
CA ARG A 43 2.45 -9.13 -3.39
C ARG A 43 3.98 -9.28 -3.40
N GLY A 44 4.69 -8.44 -2.67
CA GLY A 44 6.15 -8.42 -2.62
C GLY A 44 6.79 -7.87 -3.90
N GLU A 45 6.03 -7.11 -4.70
CA GLU A 45 6.48 -6.32 -5.84
C GLU A 45 7.20 -5.05 -5.38
N LEU A 46 6.86 -4.56 -4.18
CA LEU A 46 7.57 -3.51 -3.46
C LEU A 46 8.12 -4.05 -2.13
N SER A 47 9.33 -3.63 -1.79
CA SER A 47 9.82 -3.67 -0.41
C SER A 47 9.07 -2.65 0.46
N GLY A 48 9.21 -2.76 1.78
CA GLY A 48 8.63 -1.77 2.71
C GLY A 48 9.15 -0.35 2.46
N ASP A 49 10.46 -0.21 2.24
CA ASP A 49 11.09 1.09 2.00
C ASP A 49 10.64 1.73 0.68
N GLU A 50 10.44 0.92 -0.38
CA GLU A 50 9.92 1.40 -1.65
C GLU A 50 8.45 1.82 -1.54
N ALA A 51 7.63 1.05 -0.83
CA ALA A 51 6.23 1.40 -0.57
C ALA A 51 6.11 2.73 0.19
N VAL A 52 6.92 2.94 1.22
CA VAL A 52 6.97 4.22 1.97
C VAL A 52 7.39 5.37 1.07
N ARG A 53 8.42 5.18 0.22
CA ARG A 53 8.88 6.21 -0.71
C ARG A 53 7.79 6.61 -1.70
N GLU A 54 7.10 5.64 -2.29
CA GLU A 54 5.99 5.89 -3.22
C GLU A 54 4.82 6.59 -2.52
N ALA A 55 4.48 6.19 -1.29
CA ALA A 55 3.41 6.82 -0.52
C ALA A 55 3.71 8.28 -0.18
N ILE A 56 4.97 8.60 0.17
CA ILE A 56 5.42 9.99 0.40
C ILE A 56 5.32 10.79 -0.90
N ALA A 57 5.79 10.25 -2.03
CA ALA A 57 5.69 10.94 -3.31
C ALA A 57 4.22 11.23 -3.70
N ALA A 58 3.34 10.23 -3.55
CA ALA A 58 1.90 10.40 -3.78
C ALA A 58 1.26 11.43 -2.82
N ALA A 59 1.75 11.54 -1.59
CA ALA A 59 1.33 12.59 -0.67
C ALA A 59 1.80 13.99 -1.10
N LEU A 60 3.05 14.13 -1.54
CA LEU A 60 3.59 15.40 -2.03
C LEU A 60 2.86 15.91 -3.29
N ASP A 61 2.49 15.02 -4.20
CA ASP A 61 1.71 15.40 -5.39
C ASP A 61 0.31 15.94 -5.04
N ARG A 62 -0.27 15.50 -3.91
CA ARG A 62 -1.56 16.00 -3.41
C ARG A 62 -1.43 17.36 -2.70
N PHE A 63 -0.25 17.67 -2.17
CA PHE A 63 0.05 18.91 -1.46
C PHE A 63 1.31 19.57 -2.05
N PRO A 64 1.28 20.02 -3.31
CA PRO A 64 2.42 20.73 -3.87
C PRO A 64 2.63 21.98 -3.01
N GLU A 65 3.84 22.12 -2.45
CA GLU A 65 4.25 23.36 -1.80
C GLU A 65 3.97 24.52 -2.76
N LYS A 66 3.27 25.56 -2.28
CA LYS A 66 3.00 26.76 -3.06
C LYS A 66 4.27 27.56 -3.32
#